data_AF-A0AAV7AMM2-F1
#
_entry.id   AF-A0AAV7AMM2-F1
#
_cell.length_a   1.000
_cell.length_b   1.000
_cell.length_c   1.000
_cell.angle_alpha   90.00
_cell.angle_beta   90.00
_cell.angle_gamma   90.00
#
_symmetry.space_group_name_H-M   'P 1'
#
loop_
_entity.id
_entity.type
_entity.pdbx_description
1 polymer ?
#
loop_
_entity_poly.entity_id
_entity_poly.type
_entity_poly.pdbx_seq_one_letter_code
_entity_poly.pdbx_strand_id
1 'polypeptide(L)'
;MRDLLRENEELMTNIHELEQQETSYRKVFEKRRNELQVDNKLPHKNINYAKEESDLEDLENTSYTCQISIQDPCVLEGGHALLTFEDAQVAQAIIDKKKHHVEFSNEQQEKVTACDVPLGRTVTFEVNMNISNKKLLVRNLPDLPEETLKDKLELTFYKSNIGGGEIETVEYNKNNNTVLITYQENGVVQRVLKTTQHVLQAAGTMYEVVISAVTEKELKKLQIFSDVCQRTVRLAEIRNQEDSEEDIKDLIEIHFQKESNGGGEVEHVAFSRKDTVGYFEPDMA
;
A
#
# COMPACT_ATOMS: atom_id res chain seq x y z
N MET A 1 -2.99 -55.83 11.89
CA MET A 1 -1.73 -55.32 12.49
C MET A 1 -0.74 -54.87 11.42
N ARG A 2 -0.50 -55.63 10.34
CA ARG A 2 0.33 -55.17 9.20
C ARG A 2 -0.28 -54.01 8.42
N ASP A 3 -1.59 -54.00 8.21
CA ASP A 3 -2.25 -52.90 7.47
C ASP A 3 -2.19 -51.57 8.23
N LEU A 4 -2.40 -51.62 9.56
CA LEU A 4 -2.24 -50.47 10.45
C LEU A 4 -0.80 -49.92 10.47
N LEU A 5 0.21 -50.80 10.40
CA LEU A 5 1.62 -50.37 10.33
C LEU A 5 1.93 -49.64 9.02
N ARG A 6 1.42 -50.16 7.90
CA ARG A 6 1.58 -49.55 6.59
C ARG A 6 0.87 -48.19 6.50
N GLU A 7 -0.35 -48.11 7.00
CA GLU A 7 -1.13 -46.87 7.04
C GLU A 7 -0.44 -45.80 7.91
N ASN A 8 0.19 -46.21 9.01
CA ASN A 8 0.94 -45.31 9.88
C ASN A 8 2.26 -44.82 9.22
N GLU A 9 2.93 -45.66 8.44
CA GLU A 9 4.11 -45.26 7.64
C GLU A 9 3.74 -44.29 6.50
N GLU A 10 2.62 -44.54 5.81
CA GLU A 10 2.08 -43.64 4.78
C GLU A 10 1.69 -42.28 5.40
N LEU A 11 1.03 -42.27 6.56
CA LEU A 11 0.69 -41.04 7.28
C LEU A 11 1.92 -40.25 7.72
N MET A 12 2.96 -40.92 8.23
CA MET A 12 4.21 -40.26 8.63
C MET A 12 4.91 -39.59 7.45
N THR A 13 4.86 -40.21 6.28
CA THR A 13 5.44 -39.66 5.05
C THR A 13 4.65 -38.43 4.59
N ASN A 14 3.31 -38.51 4.59
CA ASN A 14 2.47 -37.37 4.24
C ASN A 14 2.65 -36.18 5.20
N ILE A 15 2.77 -36.43 6.51
CA ILE A 15 3.06 -35.38 7.49
C ILE A 15 4.38 -34.71 7.16
N HIS A 16 5.42 -35.49 6.88
CA HIS A 16 6.73 -34.94 6.54
C HIS A 16 6.72 -34.10 5.26
N GLU A 17 6.00 -34.54 4.23
CA GLU A 17 5.82 -33.79 2.98
C GLU A 17 5.07 -32.46 3.21
N LEU A 18 3.99 -32.49 4.00
CA LEU A 18 3.22 -31.30 4.33
C LEU A 18 4.05 -30.29 5.15
N GLU A 19 4.84 -30.76 6.12
CA GLU A 19 5.75 -29.91 6.91
C GLU A 19 6.82 -29.24 6.03
N GLN A 20 7.38 -29.98 5.06
CA GLN A 20 8.31 -29.43 4.08
C GLN A 20 7.64 -28.37 3.21
N GLN A 21 6.42 -28.64 2.75
CA GLN A 21 5.66 -27.72 1.92
C GLN A 21 5.31 -26.43 2.69
N GLU A 22 4.86 -26.54 3.93
CA GLU A 22 4.59 -25.42 4.82
C GLU A 22 5.85 -24.57 5.04
N THR A 23 6.98 -25.22 5.31
CA THR A 23 8.28 -24.54 5.46
C THR A 23 8.66 -23.79 4.19
N SER A 24 8.42 -24.36 3.01
CA SER A 24 8.70 -23.70 1.73
C SER A 24 7.81 -22.47 1.53
N TYR A 25 6.50 -22.57 1.80
CA TYR A 25 5.58 -21.44 1.69
C TYR A 25 5.92 -20.34 2.67
N ARG A 26 6.29 -20.69 3.91
CA ARG A 26 6.69 -19.75 4.95
C ARG A 26 7.94 -18.96 4.53
N LYS A 27 8.94 -19.62 3.92
CA LYS A 27 10.12 -18.95 3.34
C LYS A 27 9.77 -18.00 2.18
N VAL A 28 8.88 -18.41 1.28
CA VAL A 28 8.41 -17.55 0.17
C VAL A 28 7.66 -16.33 0.71
N PHE A 29 6.81 -16.54 1.71
CA PHE A 29 6.06 -15.48 2.38
C PHE A 29 7.00 -14.51 3.09
N GLU A 30 7.98 -15.00 3.86
CA GLU A 30 8.97 -14.15 4.54
C GLU A 30 9.82 -13.35 3.55
N LYS A 31 10.25 -13.98 2.45
CA LYS A 31 10.98 -13.30 1.38
C LYS A 31 10.15 -12.16 0.79
N ARG A 32 8.90 -12.42 0.39
CA ARG A 32 7.99 -11.38 -0.12
C ARG A 32 7.69 -10.31 0.92
N ARG A 33 7.48 -10.69 2.18
CA ARG A 33 7.26 -9.75 3.28
C ARG A 33 8.45 -8.81 3.44
N ASN A 34 9.68 -9.32 3.36
CA ASN A 34 10.89 -8.51 3.46
C ASN A 34 11.10 -7.64 2.21
N GLU A 35 10.75 -8.13 1.01
CA GLU A 35 10.72 -7.33 -0.23
C GLU A 35 9.69 -6.19 -0.17
N LEU A 36 8.55 -6.40 0.52
CA LEU A 36 7.50 -5.41 0.74
C LEU A 36 7.75 -4.50 1.95
N GLN A 37 8.75 -4.81 2.80
CA GLN A 37 9.25 -3.94 3.87
C GLN A 37 10.18 -2.83 3.35
N VAL A 38 9.97 -2.37 2.11
CA VAL A 38 10.41 -1.03 1.77
C VAL A 38 9.61 -0.08 2.66
N ASP A 39 10.32 0.80 3.36
CA ASP A 39 9.79 1.77 4.32
C ASP A 39 8.87 2.76 3.58
N ASN A 40 7.69 2.28 3.21
CA ASN A 40 6.64 3.05 2.57
C ASN A 40 6.11 3.97 3.65
N LYS A 41 6.71 5.17 3.69
CA LYS A 41 6.12 6.33 4.36
C LYS A 41 4.71 6.44 3.79
N LEU A 42 3.71 6.06 4.59
CA LEU A 42 2.31 6.21 4.24
C LEU A 42 2.12 7.65 3.73
N PRO A 43 1.46 7.85 2.58
CA PRO A 43 1.24 9.20 2.08
C PRO A 43 0.57 10.03 3.18
N HIS A 44 1.03 11.26 3.39
CA HIS A 44 0.42 12.19 4.33
C HIS A 44 -1.03 12.45 3.90
N LYS A 45 -1.96 11.71 4.48
CA LYS A 45 -3.39 11.82 4.16
C LYS A 45 -3.99 12.97 4.99
N ASN A 46 -4.89 13.73 4.37
CA ASN A 46 -5.67 14.76 5.05
C ASN A 46 -6.60 14.09 6.07
N ILE A 47 -6.24 14.17 7.35
CA ILE A 47 -7.06 13.69 8.46
C ILE A 47 -8.11 14.77 8.75
N ASN A 48 -9.38 14.45 8.53
CA ASN A 48 -10.47 15.34 8.91
C ASN A 48 -10.71 15.28 10.42
N TYR A 49 -10.91 16.44 11.04
CA TYR A 49 -11.34 16.54 12.43
C TYR A 49 -12.76 15.98 12.58
N ALA A 50 -12.92 14.92 13.36
CA ALA A 50 -14.20 14.23 13.50
C ALA A 50 -14.98 14.66 14.75
N LYS A 51 -14.30 14.97 15.86
CA LYS A 51 -14.98 15.22 17.14
C LYS A 51 -14.08 15.90 18.18
N GLU A 52 -14.71 16.69 19.05
CA GLU A 52 -14.14 17.18 20.31
C GLU A 52 -14.64 16.26 21.43
N GLU A 53 -13.74 15.72 22.25
CA GLU A 53 -14.12 14.97 23.46
C GLU A 53 -13.79 15.81 24.70
N SER A 54 -14.76 15.94 25.61
CA SER A 54 -14.70 16.82 26.77
C SER A 54 -13.85 16.26 27.91
N ASP A 55 -13.71 14.94 28.00
CA ASP A 55 -13.09 14.26 29.14
C ASP A 55 -12.09 13.21 28.68
N LEU A 56 -10.82 13.41 29.03
CA LEU A 56 -9.69 12.56 28.59
C LEU A 56 -9.72 11.15 29.19
N GLU A 57 -10.56 10.91 30.20
CA GLU A 57 -10.69 9.62 30.91
C GLU A 57 -11.50 8.59 30.10
N ASP A 58 -12.38 9.04 29.19
CA ASP A 58 -13.21 8.18 28.32
C ASP A 58 -12.63 8.00 26.91
N LEU A 59 -11.36 8.37 26.70
CA LEU A 59 -10.72 8.29 25.38
C LEU A 59 -10.58 6.84 24.88
N GLU A 60 -11.46 6.44 23.97
CA GLU A 60 -11.29 5.22 23.18
C GLU A 60 -10.02 5.30 22.33
N ASN A 61 -9.42 4.15 22.01
CA ASN A 61 -8.26 4.13 21.13
C ASN A 61 -8.56 4.82 19.78
N THR A 62 -7.58 5.55 19.26
CA THR A 62 -7.75 6.22 17.97
C THR A 62 -7.63 5.20 16.85
N SER A 63 -8.72 4.98 16.11
CA SER A 63 -8.73 4.10 14.94
C SER A 63 -8.82 4.89 13.63
N TYR A 64 -8.07 4.47 12.61
CA TYR A 64 -8.20 5.00 11.26
C TYR A 64 -7.95 3.90 10.23
N THR A 65 -8.67 3.98 9.13
CA THR A 65 -8.59 3.03 8.02
C THR A 65 -8.09 3.75 6.78
N CYS A 66 -7.08 3.17 6.13
CA CYS A 66 -6.58 3.67 4.85
C CYS A 66 -6.68 2.57 3.80
N GLN A 67 -7.31 2.87 2.66
CA GLN A 67 -7.25 2.03 1.49
C GLN A 67 -5.97 2.33 0.71
N ILE A 68 -5.23 1.28 0.36
CA ILE A 68 -4.00 1.36 -0.43
C ILE A 68 -4.20 0.53 -1.69
N SER A 69 -3.85 1.12 -2.82
CA SER A 69 -3.84 0.48 -4.13
C SER A 69 -2.42 0.49 -4.68
N ILE A 70 -1.92 -0.68 -5.08
CA ILE A 70 -0.62 -0.86 -5.71
C ILE A 70 -0.88 -1.38 -7.11
N GLN A 71 -0.35 -0.70 -8.12
CA GLN A 71 -0.51 -1.05 -9.52
C GLN A 71 0.87 -1.13 -10.17
N ASP A 72 1.07 -2.16 -10.98
CA ASP A 72 2.26 -2.22 -11.83
C ASP A 72 2.21 -1.07 -12.85
N PRO A 73 3.32 -0.34 -13.06
CA PRO A 73 3.37 0.69 -14.09
C PRO A 73 3.10 0.08 -15.47
N CYS A 74 2.28 0.76 -16.27
CA CYS A 74 2.08 0.36 -17.66
C CYS A 74 3.16 1.01 -18.52
N VAL A 75 3.70 0.27 -19.48
CA VAL A 75 4.66 0.82 -20.45
C VAL A 75 3.93 1.11 -21.75
N LEU A 76 3.92 2.38 -22.16
CA LEU A 76 3.59 2.76 -23.51
C LEU A 76 4.82 2.50 -24.38
N GLU A 77 4.79 1.39 -25.12
CA GLU A 77 5.84 1.04 -26.09
C GLU A 77 5.96 2.15 -27.16
N GLY A 78 7.19 2.48 -27.54
CA GLY A 78 7.44 3.50 -28.56
C GLY A 78 6.79 3.15 -29.91
N GLY A 79 6.10 4.13 -30.53
CA GLY A 79 5.34 3.92 -31.77
C GLY A 79 3.94 3.33 -31.55
N HIS A 80 3.46 3.37 -30.31
CA HIS A 80 2.08 3.04 -29.95
C HIS A 80 1.38 4.27 -29.36
N ALA A 81 0.06 4.31 -29.49
CA ALA A 81 -0.77 5.30 -28.82
C ALA A 81 -1.77 4.62 -27.87
N LEU A 82 -2.13 5.32 -26.80
CA LEU A 82 -3.25 5.00 -25.93
C LEU A 82 -4.34 6.02 -26.16
N LEU A 83 -5.55 5.54 -26.38
CA LEU A 83 -6.73 6.34 -26.68
C LEU A 83 -7.82 5.97 -25.70
N THR A 84 -8.17 6.90 -24.81
CA THR A 84 -9.21 6.72 -23.78
C THR A 84 -10.49 7.42 -24.22
N PHE A 85 -11.61 6.70 -24.16
CA PHE A 85 -12.94 7.19 -24.49
C PHE A 85 -13.78 7.42 -23.23
N GLU A 86 -14.77 8.29 -23.31
CA GLU A 86 -15.78 8.43 -22.25
C GLU A 86 -16.59 7.14 -22.06
N ASP A 87 -16.98 6.49 -23.16
CA ASP A 87 -17.79 5.27 -23.14
C ASP A 87 -16.95 4.01 -23.44
N ALA A 88 -16.98 3.03 -22.53
CA ALA A 88 -16.34 1.73 -22.70
C ALA A 88 -16.87 0.95 -23.92
N GLN A 89 -18.13 1.15 -24.32
CA GLN A 89 -18.70 0.50 -25.49
C GLN A 89 -18.05 0.97 -26.79
N VAL A 90 -17.66 2.25 -26.86
CA VAL A 90 -16.94 2.81 -28.01
C VAL A 90 -15.55 2.19 -28.11
N ALA A 91 -14.81 2.13 -27.00
CA ALA A 91 -13.50 1.49 -26.95
C ALA A 91 -13.57 0.03 -27.43
N GLN A 92 -14.56 -0.73 -26.96
CA GLN A 92 -14.77 -2.12 -27.38
C GLN A 92 -15.08 -2.22 -28.88
N ALA A 93 -15.91 -1.33 -29.44
CA ALA A 93 -16.23 -1.34 -30.87
C ALA A 93 -14.98 -1.08 -31.74
N ILE A 94 -14.10 -0.17 -31.30
CA ILE A 94 -12.82 0.10 -31.96
C ILE A 94 -11.90 -1.13 -31.92
N ILE A 95 -11.83 -1.82 -30.79
CA ILE A 95 -11.04 -3.06 -30.62
C ILE A 95 -11.61 -4.19 -31.48
N ASP A 96 -12.93 -4.37 -31.52
CA ASP A 96 -13.61 -5.40 -32.30
C ASP A 96 -13.34 -5.25 -33.81
N LYS A 97 -13.27 -4.00 -34.28
CA LYS A 97 -12.92 -3.68 -35.68
C LYS A 97 -11.44 -3.97 -35.99
N LYS A 98 -10.58 -4.02 -34.98
CA LYS A 98 -9.12 -4.33 -34.99
C LYS A 98 -8.25 -3.43 -35.85
N LYS A 99 -8.62 -3.12 -37.08
CA LYS A 99 -7.78 -2.41 -38.05
C LYS A 99 -8.45 -1.11 -38.47
N HIS A 100 -7.69 -0.02 -38.38
CA HIS A 100 -8.13 1.32 -38.77
C HIS A 100 -7.10 1.93 -39.71
N HIS A 101 -7.55 2.83 -40.58
CA HIS A 101 -6.69 3.55 -41.52
C HIS A 101 -6.73 5.02 -41.14
N VAL A 102 -5.71 5.47 -40.40
CA VAL A 102 -5.61 6.85 -39.91
C VAL A 102 -4.86 7.66 -40.96
N GLU A 103 -5.45 8.79 -41.33
CA GLU A 103 -4.84 9.73 -42.26
C GLU A 103 -4.01 10.74 -41.47
N PHE A 104 -2.75 10.88 -41.86
CA PHE A 104 -1.80 11.81 -41.25
C PHE A 104 -1.54 13.03 -42.15
N SER A 105 -0.75 14.02 -41.72
CA SER A 105 -0.65 15.31 -42.43
C SER A 105 -0.06 15.21 -43.85
N ASN A 106 0.64 14.11 -44.13
CA ASN A 106 1.19 13.82 -45.45
C ASN A 106 0.17 13.21 -46.43
N GLU A 107 -1.12 13.22 -46.09
CA GLU A 107 -2.22 12.63 -46.85
C GLU A 107 -2.05 11.11 -47.09
N GLN A 108 -1.13 10.46 -46.37
CA GLN A 108 -0.98 9.01 -46.40
C GLN A 108 -1.79 8.38 -45.28
N GLN A 109 -2.57 7.35 -45.66
CA GLN A 109 -3.26 6.52 -44.70
C GLN A 109 -2.31 5.44 -44.17
N GLU A 110 -2.08 5.49 -42.87
CA GLU A 110 -1.38 4.44 -42.15
C GLU A 110 -2.38 3.47 -41.53
N LYS A 111 -2.06 2.18 -41.62
CA LYS A 111 -2.85 1.14 -41.01
C LYS A 111 -2.38 0.91 -39.57
N VAL A 112 -3.27 1.17 -38.63
CA VAL A 112 -3.03 0.93 -37.20
C VAL A 112 -3.88 -0.23 -36.69
N THR A 113 -3.37 -0.95 -35.69
CA THR A 113 -4.09 -2.06 -35.07
C THR A 113 -4.56 -1.68 -33.66
N ALA A 114 -5.86 -1.70 -33.43
CA ALA A 114 -6.49 -1.52 -32.13
C ALA A 114 -6.44 -2.84 -31.33
N CYS A 115 -5.99 -2.75 -30.08
CA CYS A 115 -5.89 -3.87 -29.14
C CYS A 115 -6.30 -3.43 -27.74
N ASP A 116 -6.66 -4.40 -26.91
CA ASP A 116 -6.85 -4.19 -25.47
C ASP A 116 -5.56 -3.69 -24.81
N VAL A 117 -5.74 -2.93 -23.73
CA VAL A 117 -4.66 -2.55 -22.82
C VAL A 117 -4.72 -3.48 -21.60
N PRO A 118 -3.87 -4.51 -21.49
CA PRO A 118 -3.81 -5.33 -20.30
C PRO A 118 -3.27 -4.49 -19.15
N LEU A 119 -4.05 -4.36 -18.08
CA LEU A 119 -3.55 -3.78 -16.85
C LEU A 119 -2.67 -4.81 -16.15
N GLY A 120 -1.55 -4.33 -15.62
CA GLY A 120 -0.71 -5.12 -14.75
C GLY A 120 -1.45 -5.52 -13.47
N ARG A 121 -0.78 -6.29 -12.62
CA ARG A 121 -1.43 -6.79 -11.41
C ARG A 121 -1.74 -5.63 -10.49
N THR A 122 -3.02 -5.46 -10.16
CA THR A 122 -3.45 -4.50 -9.16
C THR A 122 -3.72 -5.22 -7.85
N VAL A 123 -3.21 -4.65 -6.76
CA VAL A 123 -3.41 -5.14 -5.39
C VAL A 123 -4.02 -4.02 -4.57
N THR A 124 -5.20 -4.26 -4.02
CA THR A 124 -5.88 -3.32 -3.13
C THR A 124 -6.07 -3.95 -1.75
N PHE A 125 -5.93 -3.15 -0.70
CA PHE A 125 -6.16 -3.59 0.68
C PHE A 125 -6.48 -2.42 1.60
N GLU A 126 -7.11 -2.72 2.72
CA GLU A 126 -7.34 -1.76 3.80
C GLU A 126 -6.32 -1.99 4.93
N VAL A 127 -5.67 -0.91 5.35
CA VAL A 127 -4.85 -0.89 6.57
C VAL A 127 -5.67 -0.26 7.67
N ASN A 128 -6.05 -1.07 8.65
CA ASN A 128 -6.70 -0.62 9.87
C ASN A 128 -5.63 -0.41 10.92
N MET A 129 -5.54 0.81 11.44
CA MET A 129 -4.59 1.18 12.48
C MET A 129 -5.38 1.54 13.74
N ASN A 130 -4.98 0.94 14.87
CA ASN A 130 -5.55 1.16 16.18
C ASN A 130 -4.44 1.65 17.12
N ILE A 131 -4.44 2.94 17.44
CA ILE A 131 -3.46 3.58 18.31
C ILE A 131 -3.98 3.55 19.74
N SER A 132 -3.24 2.90 20.63
CA SER A 132 -3.63 2.77 22.02
C SER A 132 -3.48 4.08 22.78
N ASN A 133 -4.52 4.44 23.53
CA ASN A 133 -4.48 5.55 24.47
C ASN A 133 -4.02 5.14 25.88
N LYS A 134 -3.74 3.84 26.08
CA LYS A 134 -3.38 3.22 27.36
C LYS A 134 -1.99 2.58 27.34
N LYS A 135 -1.52 2.10 26.17
CA LYS A 135 -0.25 1.40 26.03
C LYS A 135 0.83 2.27 25.36
N LEU A 136 1.94 2.47 26.07
CA LEU A 136 3.11 3.22 25.63
C LEU A 136 4.29 2.27 25.36
N LEU A 137 4.98 2.47 24.26
CA LEU A 137 6.19 1.74 23.90
C LEU A 137 7.42 2.65 24.03
N VAL A 138 8.39 2.20 24.81
CA VAL A 138 9.65 2.91 25.07
C VAL A 138 10.81 2.17 24.39
N ARG A 139 11.66 2.93 23.69
CA ARG A 139 12.85 2.46 22.94
C ARG A 139 14.07 3.31 23.30
N ASN A 140 15.22 2.93 22.74
CA ASN A 140 16.53 3.54 23.02
C ASN A 140 16.90 3.44 24.51
N LEU A 141 16.69 2.24 25.09
CA LEU A 141 16.89 2.00 26.51
C LEU A 141 18.39 1.80 26.81
N PRO A 142 18.88 2.32 27.94
CA PRO A 142 20.25 2.09 28.38
C PRO A 142 20.47 0.63 28.81
N ASP A 143 21.72 0.19 28.72
CA ASP A 143 22.14 -1.14 29.18
C ASP A 143 22.23 -1.15 30.72
N LEU A 144 21.09 -1.46 31.36
CA LEU A 144 20.93 -1.54 32.81
C LEU A 144 20.30 -2.89 33.19
N PRO A 145 20.49 -3.36 34.44
CA PRO A 145 19.78 -4.53 34.95
C PRO A 145 18.26 -4.35 34.80
N GLU A 146 17.57 -5.40 34.35
CA GLU A 146 16.12 -5.37 34.03
C GLU A 146 15.28 -4.79 35.17
N GLU A 147 15.52 -5.22 36.41
CA GLU A 147 14.80 -4.74 37.59
C GLU A 147 15.01 -3.24 37.81
N THR A 148 16.25 -2.76 37.63
CA THR A 148 16.58 -1.32 37.76
C THR A 148 15.96 -0.52 36.63
N LEU A 149 15.97 -1.06 35.41
CA LEU A 149 15.39 -0.40 34.25
C LEU A 149 13.87 -0.24 34.41
N LYS A 150 13.17 -1.31 34.80
CA LYS A 150 11.72 -1.29 35.06
C LYS A 150 11.36 -0.28 36.16
N ASP A 151 12.01 -0.35 37.32
CA ASP A 151 11.80 0.58 38.43
C ASP A 151 11.99 2.05 37.99
N LYS A 152 13.05 2.34 37.23
CA LYS A 152 13.34 3.70 36.78
C LYS A 152 12.33 4.18 35.73
N LEU A 153 11.88 3.30 34.85
CA LEU A 153 10.85 3.63 33.86
C LEU A 153 9.51 3.87 34.55
N GLU A 154 9.11 3.01 35.46
CA GLU A 154 7.88 3.15 36.24
C GLU A 154 7.85 4.48 37.00
N LEU A 155 8.90 4.79 37.76
CA LEU A 155 9.06 6.07 38.47
C LEU A 155 9.07 7.28 37.55
N THR A 156 9.56 7.16 36.31
CA THR A 156 9.62 8.27 35.36
C THR A 156 8.26 8.51 34.73
N PHE A 157 7.64 7.44 34.22
CA PHE A 157 6.40 7.46 33.47
C PHE A 157 5.14 7.55 34.34
N TYR A 158 5.27 7.38 35.65
CA TYR A 158 4.25 7.69 36.63
C TYR A 158 4.09 9.20 36.89
N LYS A 159 5.14 10.01 36.68
CA LYS A 159 5.12 11.42 37.09
C LYS A 159 4.16 12.26 36.26
N SER A 160 3.28 12.99 36.94
CA SER A 160 2.32 13.90 36.30
C SER A 160 2.98 15.08 35.56
N ASN A 161 4.23 15.46 35.90
CA ASN A 161 4.94 16.57 35.24
C ASN A 161 5.26 16.30 33.76
N ILE A 162 5.33 15.03 33.36
CA ILE A 162 5.46 14.62 31.96
C ILE A 162 4.13 14.08 31.41
N GLY A 163 3.01 14.37 32.09
CA GLY A 163 1.69 13.87 31.71
C GLY A 163 1.42 12.40 32.08
N GLY A 164 2.29 11.77 32.86
CA GLY A 164 2.17 10.39 33.33
C GLY A 164 0.98 10.16 34.28
N GLY A 165 0.81 8.92 34.73
CA GLY A 165 -0.28 8.48 35.58
C GLY A 165 -0.05 7.09 36.15
N GLU A 166 -1.05 6.52 36.83
CA GLU A 166 -0.96 5.18 37.41
C GLU A 166 -0.65 4.12 36.36
N ILE A 167 0.32 3.26 36.65
CA ILE A 167 0.80 2.21 35.75
C ILE A 167 0.23 0.87 36.21
N GLU A 168 -0.41 0.16 35.28
CA GLU A 168 -0.92 -1.19 35.47
C GLU A 168 0.18 -2.23 35.30
N THR A 169 0.97 -2.15 34.22
CA THR A 169 2.09 -3.07 33.97
C THR A 169 3.29 -2.42 33.29
N VAL A 170 4.49 -2.97 33.56
CA VAL A 170 5.74 -2.64 32.86
C VAL A 170 6.40 -3.94 32.39
N GLU A 171 6.40 -4.18 31.08
CA GLU A 171 6.88 -5.41 30.46
C GLU A 171 8.12 -5.13 29.60
N TYR A 172 9.23 -5.80 29.89
CA TYR A 172 10.47 -5.66 29.13
C TYR A 172 10.61 -6.75 28.08
N ASN A 173 10.76 -6.34 26.81
CA ASN A 173 11.07 -7.22 25.70
C ASN A 173 12.55 -7.15 25.34
N LYS A 174 13.28 -8.18 25.76
CA LYS A 174 14.73 -8.32 25.51
C LYS A 174 15.08 -8.49 24.04
N ASN A 175 14.20 -9.05 23.22
CA ASN A 175 14.51 -9.38 21.83
C ASN A 175 14.70 -8.13 20.97
N ASN A 176 14.02 -7.04 21.29
CA ASN A 176 14.08 -5.79 20.54
C ASN A 176 14.49 -4.57 21.40
N ASN A 177 14.95 -4.81 22.64
CA ASN A 177 15.31 -3.78 23.62
C ASN A 177 14.22 -2.71 23.77
N THR A 178 12.97 -3.13 24.03
CA THR A 178 11.83 -2.22 24.22
C THR A 178 11.07 -2.53 25.49
N VAL A 179 10.43 -1.52 26.08
CA VAL A 179 9.54 -1.67 27.24
C VAL A 179 8.15 -1.22 26.88
N LEU A 180 7.17 -2.07 27.20
CA LEU A 180 5.75 -1.78 27.12
C LEU A 180 5.26 -1.33 28.50
N ILE A 181 4.71 -0.13 28.56
CA ILE A 181 4.05 0.42 29.76
C ILE A 181 2.56 0.46 29.47
N THR A 182 1.76 -0.17 30.33
CA THR A 182 0.30 -0.10 30.29
C THR A 182 -0.14 0.79 31.45
N TYR A 183 -0.76 1.93 31.17
CA TYR A 183 -1.36 2.79 32.19
C TYR A 183 -2.67 2.20 32.71
N GLN A 184 -3.16 2.62 33.86
CA GLN A 184 -4.48 2.19 34.36
C GLN A 184 -5.61 2.98 33.69
N GLU A 185 -5.41 4.29 33.54
CA GLU A 185 -6.35 5.23 32.91
C GLU A 185 -6.13 5.33 31.39
N ASN A 186 -7.22 5.60 30.66
CA ASN A 186 -7.13 5.99 29.25
C ASN A 186 -6.64 7.45 29.12
N GLY A 187 -6.14 7.80 27.94
CA GLY A 187 -5.70 9.16 27.61
C GLY A 187 -4.34 9.56 28.18
N VAL A 188 -3.76 8.79 29.11
CA VAL A 188 -2.42 9.06 29.68
C VAL A 188 -1.37 9.10 28.57
N VAL A 189 -1.42 8.16 27.63
CA VAL A 189 -0.47 8.09 26.50
C VAL A 189 -0.48 9.39 25.68
N GLN A 190 -1.65 9.97 25.42
CA GLN A 190 -1.77 11.23 24.68
C GLN A 190 -1.17 12.42 25.44
N ARG A 191 -1.28 12.44 26.77
CA ARG A 191 -0.65 13.47 27.60
C ARG A 191 0.87 13.32 27.60
N VAL A 192 1.36 12.10 27.76
CA VAL A 192 2.80 11.81 27.77
C VAL A 192 3.44 12.18 26.44
N LEU A 193 2.83 11.82 25.31
CA LEU A 193 3.35 12.11 23.96
C LEU A 193 3.35 13.60 23.57
N LYS A 194 2.62 14.47 24.29
CA LYS A 194 2.70 15.93 24.08
C LYS A 194 4.01 16.52 24.61
N THR A 195 4.71 15.80 25.48
CA THR A 195 6.02 16.23 25.99
C THR A 195 7.09 15.91 24.95
N THR A 196 8.02 16.83 24.71
CA THR A 196 9.00 16.70 23.62
C THR A 196 10.28 15.96 24.01
N GLN A 197 10.56 15.81 25.30
CA GLN A 197 11.76 15.14 25.80
C GLN A 197 11.43 14.17 26.94
N HIS A 198 11.91 12.94 26.80
CA HIS A 198 11.75 11.90 27.81
C HIS A 198 13.13 11.43 28.24
N VAL A 199 13.49 11.76 29.47
CA VAL A 199 14.81 11.47 30.02
C VAL A 199 14.67 10.52 31.20
N LEU A 200 15.34 9.38 31.10
CA LEU A 200 15.51 8.42 32.18
C LEU A 200 16.78 8.77 32.96
N GLN A 201 16.67 9.00 34.27
CA GLN A 201 17.84 9.19 35.12
C GLN A 201 18.19 7.90 35.85
N ALA A 202 19.38 7.36 35.61
CA ALA A 202 19.87 6.17 36.31
C ALA A 202 21.37 6.31 36.62
N ALA A 203 21.76 5.94 37.85
CA ALA A 203 23.14 6.00 38.33
C ALA A 203 23.86 7.35 38.07
N GLY A 204 23.14 8.47 38.21
CA GLY A 204 23.68 9.83 37.99
C GLY A 204 23.85 10.22 36.50
N THR A 205 23.44 9.36 35.57
CA THR A 205 23.47 9.60 34.12
C THR A 205 22.05 9.82 33.59
N MET A 206 21.93 10.70 32.59
CA MET A 206 20.68 10.98 31.89
C MET A 206 20.68 10.25 30.54
N TYR A 207 19.62 9.50 30.27
CA TYR A 207 19.44 8.75 29.03
C TYR A 207 18.18 9.24 28.33
N GLU A 208 18.30 9.69 27.08
CA GLU A 208 17.15 10.06 26.28
C GLU A 208 16.48 8.82 25.72
N VAL A 209 15.19 8.64 26.03
CA VAL A 209 14.39 7.50 25.56
C VAL A 209 13.40 7.97 24.51
N VAL A 210 13.14 7.10 23.54
CA VAL A 210 12.17 7.37 22.47
C VAL A 210 10.86 6.69 22.82
N ILE A 211 9.77 7.44 22.85
CA ILE A 211 8.45 6.89 23.17
C ILE A 211 7.51 6.97 21.96
N SER A 212 6.55 6.05 21.92
CA SER A 212 5.45 6.06 20.95
C SER A 212 4.25 5.32 21.51
N ALA A 213 3.03 5.71 21.15
CA ALA A 213 1.86 4.89 21.42
C ALA A 213 1.98 3.52 20.72
N VAL A 214 1.50 2.45 21.37
CA VAL A 214 1.38 1.16 20.72
C VAL A 214 0.34 1.28 19.60
N THR A 215 0.74 0.92 18.39
CA THR A 215 -0.14 0.92 17.22
C THR A 215 -0.29 -0.51 16.72
N GLU A 216 -1.50 -1.06 16.85
CA GLU A 216 -1.88 -2.32 16.24
C GLU A 216 -2.27 -2.06 14.78
N LYS A 217 -1.77 -2.90 13.87
CA LYS A 217 -2.02 -2.78 12.44
C LYS A 217 -2.60 -4.08 11.92
N GLU A 218 -3.73 -3.99 11.23
CA GLU A 218 -4.41 -5.12 10.62
C GLU A 218 -4.64 -4.85 9.12
N LEU A 219 -4.32 -5.83 8.29
CA LEU A 219 -4.62 -5.80 6.85
C LEU A 219 -5.98 -6.48 6.61
N LYS A 220 -6.91 -5.76 6.00
CA LYS A 220 -8.23 -6.28 5.61
C LYS A 220 -8.46 -6.12 4.12
N LYS A 221 -9.48 -6.85 3.63
CA LYS A 221 -10.01 -6.73 2.26
C LYS A 221 -8.92 -6.77 1.17
N LEU A 222 -7.93 -7.66 1.32
CA LEU A 222 -6.93 -7.87 0.28
C LEU A 222 -7.61 -8.41 -0.97
N GLN A 223 -7.52 -7.68 -2.06
CA GLN A 223 -8.00 -8.07 -3.37
C GLN A 223 -6.86 -7.96 -4.38
N ILE A 224 -6.79 -8.94 -5.27
CA ILE A 224 -5.82 -9.00 -6.34
C ILE A 224 -6.62 -9.19 -7.62
N PHE A 225 -6.44 -8.29 -8.58
CA PHE A 225 -7.07 -8.42 -9.89
C PHE A 225 -6.08 -8.09 -11.00
N SER A 226 -6.32 -8.72 -12.13
CA SER A 226 -5.72 -8.41 -13.43
C SER A 226 -6.89 -8.18 -14.36
N ASP A 227 -6.95 -7.01 -14.96
CA ASP A 227 -8.07 -6.65 -15.84
C ASP A 227 -7.55 -5.98 -17.11
N VAL A 228 -8.44 -5.69 -18.04
CA VAL A 228 -8.18 -4.85 -19.20
C VAL A 228 -8.74 -3.46 -18.95
N CYS A 229 -8.09 -2.42 -19.48
CA CYS A 229 -8.65 -1.08 -19.41
C CYS A 229 -9.83 -0.99 -20.38
N GLN A 230 -11.06 -1.03 -19.84
CA GLN A 230 -12.28 -1.14 -20.66
C GLN A 230 -12.56 0.09 -21.53
N ARG A 231 -12.01 1.25 -21.16
CA ARG A 231 -12.21 2.54 -21.85
C ARG A 231 -11.02 2.96 -22.70
N THR A 232 -9.88 2.26 -22.60
CA THR A 232 -8.65 2.63 -23.30
C THR A 232 -8.29 1.59 -24.34
N VAL A 233 -8.04 2.07 -25.55
CA VAL A 233 -7.56 1.28 -26.68
C VAL A 233 -6.09 1.55 -26.91
N ARG A 234 -5.30 0.49 -27.13
CA ARG A 234 -3.94 0.62 -27.66
C ARG A 234 -3.97 0.60 -29.18
N LEU A 235 -3.47 1.66 -29.81
CA LEU A 235 -3.22 1.70 -31.25
C LEU A 235 -1.76 1.33 -31.49
N ALA A 236 -1.55 0.26 -32.25
CA ALA A 236 -0.23 -0.29 -32.53
C ALA A 236 0.28 0.01 -33.93
N GLU A 237 1.62 0.06 -34.02
CA GLU A 237 2.39 0.18 -35.27
C GLU A 237 2.27 1.54 -35.96
N ILE A 238 2.26 2.64 -35.21
CA ILE A 238 2.29 4.00 -35.78
C ILE A 238 3.75 4.31 -36.17
N ARG A 239 4.01 4.45 -37.47
CA ARG A 239 5.36 4.66 -38.03
C ARG A 239 5.57 6.07 -38.55
N ASN A 240 4.53 6.92 -38.52
CA ASN A 240 4.67 8.32 -38.89
C ASN A 240 5.85 8.99 -38.13
N GLN A 241 6.84 9.48 -38.88
CA GLN A 241 7.99 10.23 -38.36
C GLN A 241 7.98 11.71 -38.75
N GLU A 242 7.13 12.08 -39.72
CA GLU A 242 7.09 13.40 -40.34
C GLU A 242 6.35 14.40 -39.45
N ASP A 243 5.25 13.96 -38.84
CA ASP A 243 4.40 14.76 -37.95
C ASP A 243 4.97 14.83 -36.53
N SER A 244 4.78 15.94 -35.83
CA SER A 244 5.19 16.02 -34.42
C SER A 244 4.34 15.07 -33.56
N GLU A 245 4.82 14.73 -32.35
CA GLU A 245 4.04 13.86 -31.45
C GLU A 245 2.68 14.47 -31.07
N GLU A 246 2.58 15.80 -31.01
CA GLU A 246 1.32 16.50 -30.74
C GLU A 246 0.39 16.44 -31.96
N ASP A 247 0.92 16.66 -33.18
CA ASP A 247 0.12 16.52 -34.41
C ASP A 247 -0.44 15.11 -34.55
N ILE A 248 0.36 14.08 -34.23
CA ILE A 248 -0.09 12.68 -34.25
C ILE A 248 -1.23 12.45 -33.25
N LYS A 249 -1.14 13.01 -32.04
CA LYS A 249 -2.23 12.91 -31.04
C LYS A 249 -3.51 13.56 -31.56
N ASP A 250 -3.43 14.79 -32.06
CA ASP A 250 -4.57 15.54 -32.59
C ASP A 250 -5.23 14.80 -33.77
N LEU A 251 -4.43 14.26 -34.68
CA LEU A 251 -4.93 13.51 -35.85
C LEU A 251 -5.61 12.21 -35.44
N ILE A 252 -5.06 11.48 -34.46
CA ILE A 252 -5.70 10.30 -33.88
C ILE A 252 -7.01 10.69 -33.21
N GLU A 253 -7.02 11.74 -32.39
CA GLU A 253 -8.22 12.21 -31.70
C GLU A 253 -9.33 12.55 -32.71
N ILE A 254 -9.03 13.39 -33.70
CA ILE A 254 -9.99 13.78 -34.74
C ILE A 254 -10.47 12.56 -35.55
N HIS A 255 -9.60 11.57 -35.80
CA HIS A 255 -10.00 10.36 -36.50
C HIS A 255 -11.02 9.54 -35.71
N PHE A 256 -10.78 9.36 -34.40
CA PHE A 256 -11.59 8.52 -33.54
C PHE A 256 -12.71 9.26 -32.79
N GLN A 257 -12.85 10.58 -32.96
CA GLN A 257 -14.08 11.30 -32.62
C GLN A 257 -15.20 11.11 -33.64
N LYS A 258 -14.87 10.66 -34.86
CA LYS A 258 -15.86 10.46 -35.93
C LYS A 258 -16.62 9.15 -35.73
N GLU A 259 -17.94 9.23 -35.58
CA GLU A 259 -18.83 8.06 -35.53
C GLU A 259 -18.68 7.13 -36.75
N SER A 260 -18.38 7.69 -37.93
CA SER A 260 -18.15 6.91 -39.17
C SER A 260 -17.00 5.91 -39.04
N ASN A 261 -16.07 6.15 -38.11
CA ASN A 261 -14.95 5.26 -37.83
C ASN A 261 -15.24 4.26 -36.72
N GLY A 262 -16.43 4.31 -36.12
CA GLY A 262 -16.79 3.60 -34.89
C GLY A 262 -16.36 4.34 -33.62
N GLY A 263 -16.00 5.62 -33.77
CA GLY A 263 -15.48 6.50 -32.73
C GLY A 263 -16.55 7.16 -31.87
N GLY A 264 -16.12 7.99 -30.92
CA GLY A 264 -16.97 8.68 -29.96
C GLY A 264 -16.18 9.74 -29.18
N GLU A 265 -16.72 10.22 -28.06
CA GLU A 265 -16.06 11.24 -27.25
C GLU A 265 -14.74 10.72 -26.65
N VAL A 266 -13.66 11.39 -27.01
CA VAL A 266 -12.30 11.05 -26.60
C VAL A 266 -11.95 11.89 -25.38
N GLU A 267 -11.55 11.23 -24.30
CA GLU A 267 -11.14 11.88 -23.05
C GLU A 267 -9.63 12.16 -23.04
N HIS A 268 -8.82 11.22 -23.56
CA HIS A 268 -7.36 11.36 -23.52
C HIS A 268 -6.66 10.63 -24.67
N VAL A 269 -5.60 11.25 -25.21
CA VAL A 269 -4.68 10.62 -26.17
C VAL A 269 -3.24 10.74 -25.68
N ALA A 270 -2.57 9.60 -25.58
CA ALA A 270 -1.13 9.54 -25.31
C ALA A 270 -0.42 8.84 -26.47
N PHE A 271 0.68 9.43 -26.92
CA PHE A 271 1.56 8.86 -27.94
C PHE A 271 3.00 9.22 -27.59
N SER A 272 3.92 8.29 -27.81
CA SER A 272 5.35 8.57 -27.75
C SER A 272 6.13 7.71 -28.73
N ARG A 273 7.19 8.25 -29.32
CA ARG A 273 8.15 7.50 -30.12
C ARG A 273 9.12 6.67 -29.28
N LYS A 274 9.13 6.86 -27.95
CA LYS A 274 9.97 6.13 -27.01
C LYS A 274 9.12 5.45 -25.94
N ASP A 275 9.69 4.39 -25.37
CA ASP A 275 9.07 3.71 -24.24
C ASP A 275 8.87 4.69 -23.10
N THR A 276 7.62 4.87 -22.69
CA THR A 276 7.22 5.80 -21.64
C THR A 276 6.42 5.06 -20.58
N VAL A 277 6.71 5.32 -19.31
CA VAL A 277 5.97 4.73 -18.19
C VAL A 277 4.74 5.58 -17.91
N GLY A 278 3.56 4.97 -17.97
CA GLY A 278 2.28 5.57 -17.62
C GLY A 278 1.68 4.92 -16.38
N TYR A 279 0.91 5.70 -15.62
CA TYR A 279 0.13 5.23 -14.48
C TYR A 279 -1.35 5.35 -14.82
N PHE A 280 -2.12 4.30 -14.54
CA PHE A 280 -3.57 4.27 -14.72
C PHE A 280 -4.24 4.48 -13.38
N GLU A 281 -5.03 5.54 -13.24
CA GLU A 281 -5.83 5.75 -12.05
C GLU A 281 -7.18 5.05 -12.20
N PRO A 282 -7.70 4.39 -11.15
CA PRO A 282 -9.07 3.89 -11.17
C PRO A 282 -10.04 5.08 -11.18
N ASP A 283 -11.12 4.97 -11.96
CA ASP A 283 -12.20 5.95 -11.97
C ASP A 283 -12.70 6.19 -10.52
N MET A 284 -12.72 7.46 -10.09
CA MET A 284 -13.32 7.82 -8.81
C MET A 284 -14.84 7.76 -8.96
N ALA A 285 -15.45 6.76 -8.32
CA ALA A 285 -16.91 6.65 -8.19
C ALA A 285 -17.49 7.70 -7.24
#